data_AF-A0A9X8HLS8-F1
#
_entry.id   AF-A0A9X8HLS8-F1
#
_cell.length_a   1.000
_cell.length_b   1.000
_cell.length_c   1.000
_cell.angle_alpha   90.00
_cell.angle_beta   90.00
_cell.angle_gamma   90.00
#
_symmetry.space_group_name_H-M   'P 1'
#
loop_
_entity.id
_entity.type
_entity.pdbx_description
1 polymer ?
#
loop_
_entity_poly.entity_id
_entity_poly.type
_entity_poly.pdbx_seq_one_letter_code
_entity_poly.pdbx_strand_id
1 'polypeptide(L)'
;MARRLQQGMTLIEVMVALLVLSLGVMAAAALQGRALHGTDGALRTTQALYLAQALLEGARAAGGLRAGEASALQRELVKVAGASAQAQVRQAGNGLALDLHWQGGGLAVQGQVGP
;
A
#
# COMPACT_ATOMS: atom_id res chain seq x y z
N MET A 1 -20.67 58.30 5.65
CA MET A 1 -19.99 57.01 5.83
C MET A 1 -20.62 56.28 7.02
N ALA A 2 -21.36 55.20 6.80
CA ALA A 2 -21.93 54.41 7.90
C ALA A 2 -20.83 53.54 8.52
N ARG A 3 -20.50 53.77 9.80
CA ARG A 3 -19.63 52.86 10.57
C ARG A 3 -20.45 51.60 10.89
N ARG A 4 -20.02 50.44 10.38
CA ARG A 4 -20.52 49.15 10.91
C ARG A 4 -20.00 49.04 12.35
N LEU A 5 -20.92 48.95 13.30
CA LEU A 5 -20.60 48.65 14.69
C LEU A 5 -20.11 47.21 14.77
N GLN A 6 -18.89 46.99 15.28
CA GLN A 6 -18.44 45.66 15.68
C GLN A 6 -19.33 45.19 16.84
N GLN A 7 -20.14 44.15 16.61
CA GLN A 7 -20.84 43.45 17.68
C GLN A 7 -19.90 42.40 18.27
N GLY A 8 -19.84 42.34 19.61
CA GLY A 8 -19.11 41.30 20.33
C GLY A 8 -19.76 39.93 20.14
N MET A 9 -18.98 38.86 20.29
CA MET A 9 -19.44 37.48 20.13
C MET A 9 -20.10 36.98 21.41
N THR A 10 -21.21 36.26 21.29
CA THR A 10 -21.95 35.70 22.43
C THR A 10 -21.35 34.38 22.91
N LEU A 11 -21.62 33.99 24.16
CA LEU A 11 -21.16 32.70 24.70
C LEU A 11 -21.69 31.50 23.88
N ILE A 12 -22.95 31.58 23.43
CA ILE A 12 -23.57 30.52 22.62
C ILE A 12 -22.87 30.40 21.28
N GLU A 13 -22.52 31.52 20.62
CA GLU A 13 -21.74 31.48 19.37
C GLU A 13 -20.39 30.80 19.56
N VAL A 14 -19.68 31.08 20.65
CA VAL A 14 -18.40 30.43 20.95
C VAL A 14 -18.60 28.93 21.20
N MET A 15 -19.62 28.54 21.97
CA MET A 15 -19.93 27.13 22.22
C MET A 15 -20.26 26.38 20.93
N VAL A 16 -21.05 26.98 20.06
CA VAL A 16 -21.40 26.40 18.75
C VAL A 16 -20.17 26.34 17.84
N ALA A 17 -19.33 27.38 17.82
CA ALA A 17 -18.10 27.39 17.05
C ALA A 17 -17.13 26.28 17.49
N LEU A 18 -16.96 26.08 18.80
CA LEU A 18 -16.15 25.00 19.35
C LEU A 18 -16.74 23.61 19.06
N LEU A 19 -18.07 23.48 19.09
CA LEU A 19 -18.75 22.23 18.71
C LEU A 19 -18.47 21.90 17.23
N VAL A 20 -18.69 22.85 16.33
CA VAL A 20 -18.44 22.66 14.89
C VAL A 20 -16.97 22.37 14.62
N LEU A 21 -16.06 23.12 15.27
CA LEU A 21 -14.61 22.91 15.13
C LEU A 21 -14.19 21.52 15.59
N SER A 22 -14.65 21.06 16.75
CA SER A 22 -14.28 19.75 17.28
C SER A 22 -14.77 18.60 16.39
N LEU A 23 -15.99 18.70 15.86
CA LEU A 23 -16.51 17.75 14.87
C LEU A 23 -15.69 17.78 13.58
N GLY A 24 -15.31 18.96 13.09
CA GLY A 24 -14.49 19.11 11.89
C GLY A 24 -13.11 18.48 12.03
N VAL A 25 -12.42 18.72 13.15
CA VAL A 25 -11.10 18.12 13.43
C VAL A 25 -11.20 16.60 13.56
N MET A 26 -12.23 16.08 14.24
CA MET A 26 -12.46 14.64 14.36
C MET A 26 -12.68 13.97 13.00
N ALA A 27 -13.50 14.58 12.15
CA ALA A 27 -13.73 14.09 10.79
C ALA A 27 -12.45 14.11 9.93
N ALA A 28 -11.66 15.19 10.03
CA ALA A 28 -10.38 15.31 9.34
C ALA A 28 -9.36 14.25 9.80
N ALA A 29 -9.25 14.02 11.12
CA ALA A 29 -8.37 13.00 11.68
C ALA A 29 -8.75 11.58 11.23
N ALA A 30 -10.05 11.26 11.17
CA ALA A 30 -10.53 9.98 10.65
C ALA A 30 -10.15 9.79 9.17
N LEU A 31 -10.25 10.84 8.35
CA LEU A 31 -9.83 10.81 6.95
C LEU A 31 -8.30 10.64 6.82
N GLN A 32 -7.53 11.37 7.62
CA GLN A 32 -6.06 11.27 7.67
C GLN A 32 -5.61 9.85 8.05
N GLY A 33 -6.25 9.23 9.05
CA GLY A 33 -5.95 7.84 9.43
C GLY A 33 -6.17 6.85 8.29
N ARG A 34 -7.27 6.98 7.54
CA ARG A 34 -7.54 6.15 6.35
C ARG A 34 -6.52 6.40 5.25
N ALA A 35 -6.12 7.65 5.03
CA ALA A 35 -5.13 8.01 4.03
C ALA A 35 -3.76 7.41 4.34
N LEU A 36 -3.31 7.45 5.61
CA LEU A 36 -2.08 6.80 6.06
C LEU A 36 -2.11 5.30 5.82
N HIS A 37 -3.20 4.63 6.23
CA HIS A 37 -3.36 3.19 6.03
C HIS A 37 -3.35 2.80 4.54
N GLY A 38 -4.01 3.58 3.68
CA GLY A 38 -3.98 3.39 2.23
C GLY A 38 -2.59 3.60 1.63
N THR A 39 -1.87 4.61 2.08
CA THR A 39 -0.51 4.93 1.60
C THR A 39 0.49 3.85 1.98
N ASP A 40 0.43 3.36 3.22
CA ASP A 40 1.27 2.25 3.69
C ASP A 40 0.98 0.95 2.90
N GLY A 41 -0.29 0.63 2.64
CA GLY A 41 -0.66 -0.50 1.78
C GLY A 41 -0.15 -0.37 0.34
N ALA A 42 -0.25 0.82 -0.26
CA ALA A 42 0.27 1.08 -1.59
C ALA A 42 1.81 0.95 -1.65
N LEU A 43 2.50 1.45 -0.64
CA LEU A 43 3.96 1.33 -0.51
C LEU A 43 4.39 -0.14 -0.42
N ARG A 44 3.73 -0.95 0.44
CA ARG A 44 4.01 -2.40 0.55
C ARG A 44 3.79 -3.13 -0.77
N THR A 45 2.68 -2.84 -1.45
CA THR A 45 2.37 -3.42 -2.77
C THR A 45 3.44 -3.08 -3.80
N THR A 46 3.92 -1.83 -3.78
CA THR A 46 4.98 -1.35 -4.68
C THR A 46 6.31 -2.07 -4.41
N GLN A 47 6.70 -2.21 -3.14
CA GLN A 47 7.90 -2.96 -2.76
C GLN A 47 7.81 -4.43 -3.17
N ALA A 48 6.67 -5.07 -2.95
CA ALA A 48 6.44 -6.46 -3.35
C ALA A 48 6.45 -6.62 -4.88
N LEU A 49 5.92 -5.65 -5.63
CA LEU A 49 6.02 -5.60 -7.09
C LEU A 49 7.47 -5.51 -7.54
N TYR A 50 8.30 -4.65 -6.93
CA TYR A 50 9.72 -4.59 -7.26
C TYR A 50 10.43 -5.94 -7.04
N LEU A 51 10.13 -6.65 -5.95
CA LEU A 51 10.66 -7.99 -5.71
C LEU A 51 10.23 -9.00 -6.79
N ALA A 52 8.94 -8.98 -7.16
CA ALA A 52 8.41 -9.85 -8.20
C ALA A 52 9.05 -9.57 -9.57
N GLN A 53 9.19 -8.30 -9.93
CA GLN A 53 9.83 -7.87 -11.18
C GLN A 53 11.32 -8.24 -11.20
N ALA A 54 12.03 -8.08 -10.07
CA ALA A 54 13.42 -8.48 -9.97
C ALA A 54 13.61 -9.99 -10.18
N LEU A 55 12.71 -10.82 -9.64
CA LEU A 55 12.75 -12.27 -9.86
C LEU A 55 12.41 -12.63 -11.32
N LEU A 56 11.42 -11.97 -11.93
CA LEU A 56 11.09 -12.17 -13.34
C LEU A 56 12.27 -11.83 -14.26
N GLU A 57 12.91 -10.69 -14.02
CA GLU A 57 14.05 -10.25 -14.81
C GLU A 57 15.26 -11.18 -14.60
N GLY A 58 15.51 -11.57 -13.35
CA GLY A 58 16.55 -12.56 -13.02
C GLY A 58 16.33 -13.90 -13.72
N ALA A 59 15.09 -14.41 -13.69
CA ALA A 59 14.72 -15.63 -14.40
C ALA A 59 14.86 -15.48 -15.92
N ARG A 60 14.45 -14.33 -16.49
CA ARG A 60 14.60 -14.04 -17.92
C ARG A 60 16.06 -14.04 -18.36
N ALA A 61 16.92 -13.36 -17.61
CA ALA A 61 18.36 -13.34 -17.87
C ALA A 61 18.99 -14.73 -17.71
N ALA A 62 18.45 -15.56 -16.83
CA ALA A 62 18.89 -16.94 -16.61
C ALA A 62 18.29 -17.97 -17.59
N GLY A 63 17.28 -17.60 -18.38
CA GLY A 63 16.49 -18.51 -19.21
C GLY A 63 15.58 -19.48 -18.42
N GLY A 64 15.28 -19.19 -17.16
CA GLY A 64 14.47 -20.05 -16.29
C GLY A 64 14.54 -19.65 -14.82
N LEU A 65 13.64 -20.21 -14.00
CA LEU A 65 13.70 -20.07 -12.55
C LEU A 65 14.82 -20.94 -11.98
N ARG A 66 15.73 -20.36 -11.18
CA ARG A 66 16.79 -21.13 -10.54
C ARG A 66 16.35 -21.74 -9.21
N ALA A 67 16.99 -22.83 -8.84
CA ALA A 67 16.80 -23.47 -7.54
C ALA A 67 17.08 -22.46 -6.40
N GLY A 68 16.11 -22.29 -5.50
CA GLY A 68 16.24 -21.41 -4.34
C GLY A 68 15.77 -19.97 -4.54
N GLU A 69 15.56 -19.49 -5.77
CA GLU A 69 15.07 -18.11 -6.01
C GLU A 69 13.65 -17.90 -5.46
N ALA A 70 12.76 -18.88 -5.64
CA ALA A 70 11.41 -18.84 -5.07
C ALA A 70 11.43 -18.77 -3.53
N SER A 71 12.34 -19.51 -2.86
CA SER A 71 12.46 -19.46 -1.40
C SER A 71 13.10 -18.17 -0.91
N ALA A 72 14.01 -17.57 -1.70
CA ALA A 72 14.56 -16.25 -1.43
C ALA A 72 13.50 -15.16 -1.54
N LEU A 73 12.69 -15.18 -2.60
CA LEU A 73 11.54 -14.27 -2.75
C LEU A 73 10.58 -14.38 -1.57
N GLN A 74 10.24 -15.60 -1.15
CA GLN A 74 9.41 -15.83 0.04
C GLN A 74 9.99 -15.15 1.29
N ARG A 75 11.30 -15.26 1.53
CA ARG A 75 11.95 -14.63 2.69
C ARG A 75 11.92 -13.10 2.62
N GLU A 76 12.21 -12.53 1.45
CA GLU A 76 12.18 -11.07 1.28
C GLU A 76 10.76 -10.52 1.35
N LEU A 77 9.78 -11.25 0.79
CA LEU A 77 8.38 -10.86 0.88
C LEU A 77 7.89 -10.84 2.33
N VAL A 78 8.30 -11.79 3.17
CA VAL A 78 7.94 -11.78 4.61
C VAL A 78 8.49 -10.55 5.33
N LYS A 79 9.65 -10.03 4.93
CA LYS A 79 10.20 -8.79 5.50
C LYS A 79 9.39 -7.56 5.08
N VAL A 80 8.87 -7.53 3.86
CA VAL A 80 8.12 -6.39 3.29
C VAL A 80 6.64 -6.41 3.70
N ALA A 81 6.00 -7.56 3.59
CA ALA A 81 4.56 -7.72 3.74
C ALA A 81 4.13 -8.43 5.05
N GLY A 82 5.11 -8.86 5.86
CA GLY A 82 4.90 -9.46 7.18
C GLY A 82 4.85 -10.98 7.18
N ALA A 83 4.71 -11.56 8.38
CA ALA A 83 4.76 -13.01 8.60
C ALA A 83 3.67 -13.81 7.87
N SER A 84 2.56 -13.18 7.49
CA SER A 84 1.48 -13.81 6.72
C SER A 84 1.74 -13.86 5.22
N ALA A 85 2.82 -13.24 4.75
CA ALA A 85 3.10 -13.15 3.33
C ALA A 85 3.55 -14.49 2.75
N GLN A 86 3.02 -14.82 1.58
CA GLN A 86 3.26 -16.06 0.87
C GLN A 86 3.50 -15.73 -0.60
N ALA A 87 4.56 -16.29 -1.16
CA ALA A 87 4.99 -16.15 -2.54
C ALA A 87 4.95 -17.53 -3.20
N GLN A 88 4.05 -17.71 -4.16
CA GLN A 88 3.99 -18.90 -4.98
C GLN A 88 4.52 -18.56 -6.37
N VAL A 89 5.55 -19.28 -6.82
CA VAL A 89 6.09 -19.15 -8.17
C VAL A 89 5.81 -20.44 -8.93
N ARG A 90 5.15 -20.33 -10.07
CA ARG A 90 4.81 -21.44 -10.96
C ARG A 90 5.44 -21.19 -12.32
N GLN A 91 6.27 -22.12 -12.77
CA GLN A 91 6.83 -22.10 -14.13
C GLN A 91 6.03 -23.05 -15.02
N ALA A 92 5.56 -22.56 -16.16
CA ALA A 92 4.82 -23.34 -17.16
C ALA A 92 5.43 -23.09 -18.55
N GLY A 93 6.20 -24.06 -19.06
CA GLY A 93 6.95 -23.88 -20.30
C GLY A 93 7.95 -22.71 -20.18
N ASN A 94 7.81 -21.73 -21.07
CA ASN A 94 8.57 -20.47 -21.05
C ASN A 94 7.90 -19.37 -20.19
N GLY A 95 6.76 -19.64 -19.55
CA GLY A 95 6.06 -18.69 -18.70
C GLY A 95 6.42 -18.85 -17.23
N LEU A 96 6.50 -17.72 -16.52
CA LEU A 96 6.56 -17.65 -15.06
C LEU A 96 5.34 -16.90 -14.55
N ALA A 97 4.60 -17.51 -13.63
CA ALA A 97 3.53 -16.87 -12.87
C ALA A 97 3.96 -16.77 -11.41
N LEU A 98 3.83 -15.58 -10.84
CA LEU A 98 4.05 -15.30 -9.43
C LEU A 98 2.74 -14.84 -8.81
N ASP A 99 2.29 -15.57 -7.80
CA ASP A 99 1.15 -15.22 -6.98
C ASP A 99 1.67 -14.90 -5.57
N LEU A 100 1.63 -13.62 -5.20
CA LEU A 100 2.03 -13.16 -3.88
C LEU A 100 0.79 -12.69 -3.13
N HIS A 101 0.62 -13.14 -1.89
CA HIS A 101 -0.52 -12.77 -1.07
C HIS A 101 -0.08 -12.56 0.38
N TRP A 102 -0.72 -11.62 1.07
CA TRP A 102 -0.46 -11.30 2.47
C TRP A 102 -1.73 -10.76 3.14
N GLN A 103 -1.68 -10.51 4.44
CA GLN A 103 -2.81 -9.91 5.14
C GLN A 103 -3.04 -8.47 4.67
N GLY A 104 -4.18 -8.23 4.01
CA GLY A 104 -4.57 -6.89 3.53
C GLY A 104 -4.14 -6.57 2.10
N GLY A 105 -3.61 -7.54 1.34
CA GLY A 105 -3.28 -7.33 -0.07
C GLY A 105 -2.71 -8.56 -0.77
N GLY A 106 -2.52 -8.43 -2.08
CA GLY A 106 -1.91 -9.46 -2.91
C GLY A 106 -1.59 -8.89 -4.29
N LEU A 107 -0.69 -9.55 -5.00
CA LEU A 107 -0.36 -9.23 -6.37
C LEU A 107 -0.08 -10.54 -7.14
N ALA A 108 -0.57 -10.58 -8.37
CA ALA A 108 -0.27 -11.66 -9.30
C ALA A 108 0.43 -11.05 -10.51
N VAL A 109 1.59 -11.61 -10.89
CA VAL A 109 2.38 -11.14 -12.03
C VAL A 109 2.74 -12.33 -12.88
N GLN A 110 2.54 -12.22 -14.18
CA GLN A 110 2.94 -13.22 -15.16
C GLN A 110 3.96 -12.61 -16.12
N GLY A 111 4.97 -13.38 -16.50
CA GLY A 111 5.99 -12.95 -17.45
C GLY A 111 6.53 -14.11 -18.26
N GLN A 112 7.02 -13.81 -19.46
CA GLN A 112 7.73 -14.78 -20.28
C GLN A 112 9.24 -14.76 -19.99
N VAL A 113 9.81 -15.95 -19.99
CA VAL A 113 11.18 -16.33 -19.68
C VAL A 113 11.77 -16.98 -20.94
N GLY A 114 12.05 -16.14 -21.93
CA GLY A 114 12.57 -16.54 -23.24
C GLY A 114 12.17 -15.52 -24.33
N PRO A 115 12.92 -15.44 -25.45
CA PRO A 115 12.53 -14.67 -26.63
C PRO A 115 11.33 -15.29 -27.36
#